data_AF-A0A2G2GZM1-F1
#
_entry.id   AF-A0A2G2GZM1-F1
#
_cell.length_a   1.000
_cell.length_b   1.000
_cell.length_c   1.000
_cell.angle_alpha   90.00
_cell.angle_beta   90.00
_cell.angle_gamma   90.00
#
_symmetry.space_group_name_H-M   'P 1'
#
loop_
_entity.id
_entity.type
_entity.pdbx_description
1 polymer ?
#
loop_
_entity_poly.entity_id
_entity_poly.type
_entity_poly.pdbx_seq_one_letter_code
_entity_poly.pdbx_strand_id
1 'polypeptide(L)'
;MSFDPKDPYDAAALYDMWLNCSRCPATFDFEPGGEVNLDYYHRIGQQARMEHWAVLPARNHGEELVFNVLCPDCARRFGVDGCDGRMELAAPVIDQICQAMRDASEQAA
;
A
#
# COMPACT_ATOMS: atom_id res chain seq x y z
N MET A 1 -2.84 7.60 -13.50
CA MET A 1 -1.78 8.20 -12.66
C MET A 1 -0.71 7.13 -12.46
N SER A 2 0.50 7.53 -12.09
CA SER A 2 1.60 6.61 -11.77
C SER A 2 1.71 6.42 -10.26
N PHE A 3 2.44 5.39 -9.84
CA PHE A 3 2.79 5.14 -8.44
C PHE A 3 3.32 6.38 -7.70
N ASP A 4 2.83 6.64 -6.48
CA ASP A 4 3.31 7.70 -5.57
C ASP A 4 3.73 7.06 -4.22
N PRO A 5 5.04 7.07 -3.85
CA PRO A 5 5.50 6.50 -2.58
C PRO A 5 4.97 7.26 -1.34
N LYS A 6 4.38 8.44 -1.52
CA LYS A 6 3.71 9.21 -0.46
C LYS A 6 2.21 8.93 -0.38
N ASP A 7 1.63 8.24 -1.34
CA ASP A 7 0.27 7.72 -1.23
C ASP A 7 0.29 6.50 -0.29
N PRO A 8 -0.44 6.52 0.83
CA PRO A 8 -0.42 5.40 1.78
C PRO A 8 -0.93 4.10 1.17
N TYR A 9 -1.83 4.14 0.18
CA TYR A 9 -2.34 2.94 -0.47
C TYR A 9 -1.30 2.31 -1.40
N ASP A 10 -0.63 3.14 -2.21
CA ASP A 10 0.46 2.69 -3.08
C ASP A 10 1.62 2.14 -2.23
N ALA A 11 1.99 2.87 -1.17
CA ALA A 11 3.06 2.45 -0.26
C ALA A 11 2.73 1.16 0.50
N ALA A 12 1.49 1.00 1.00
CA ALA A 12 1.08 -0.22 1.68
C ALA A 12 1.05 -1.42 0.74
N ALA A 13 0.50 -1.25 -0.47
CA ALA A 13 0.46 -2.30 -1.48
C ALA A 13 1.87 -2.76 -1.87
N LEU A 14 2.83 -1.83 -1.99
CA LEU A 14 4.22 -2.15 -2.27
C LEU A 14 4.93 -2.79 -1.07
N TYR A 15 4.70 -2.30 0.15
CA TYR A 15 5.41 -2.75 1.35
C TYR A 15 5.01 -4.17 1.78
N ASP A 16 3.72 -4.46 1.81
CA ASP A 16 3.19 -5.76 2.22
C ASP A 16 3.09 -6.73 1.03
N MET A 17 3.46 -6.26 -0.19
CA MET A 17 3.37 -6.98 -1.47
C MET A 17 1.97 -7.56 -1.76
N TRP A 18 0.97 -7.06 -1.04
CA TRP A 18 -0.45 -7.40 -1.04
C TRP A 18 -1.16 -6.48 -0.01
N LEU A 19 -2.49 -6.54 0.15
CA LEU A 19 -3.19 -5.89 1.26
C LEU A 19 -3.96 -6.90 2.11
N ASN A 20 -3.57 -7.05 3.38
CA ASN A 20 -4.17 -8.02 4.31
C ASN A 20 -4.84 -7.31 5.49
N CYS A 21 -6.06 -7.71 5.85
CA CYS A 21 -6.73 -7.12 7.00
C CYS A 21 -6.01 -7.49 8.30
N SER A 22 -5.56 -6.50 9.07
CA SER A 22 -4.84 -6.71 10.33
C SER A 22 -5.71 -7.25 11.48
N ARG A 23 -7.02 -7.47 11.25
CA ARG A 23 -8.02 -7.79 12.29
C ARG A 23 -8.90 -8.99 11.99
N CYS A 24 -8.96 -9.44 10.75
CA CYS A 24 -9.67 -10.66 10.37
C CYS A 24 -8.95 -11.35 9.20
N PRO A 25 -9.30 -12.59 8.85
CA PRO A 25 -8.64 -13.33 7.78
C PRO A 25 -8.90 -12.79 6.36
N ALA A 26 -9.57 -11.64 6.21
CA ALA A 26 -9.86 -11.08 4.90
C ALA A 26 -8.58 -10.58 4.22
N THR A 27 -8.37 -11.04 3.00
CA THR A 27 -7.30 -10.60 2.10
C THR A 27 -7.92 -9.81 0.96
N PHE A 28 -7.23 -8.77 0.49
CA PHE A 28 -7.69 -8.00 -0.66
C PHE A 28 -7.36 -8.75 -1.94
N ASP A 29 -8.32 -9.50 -2.47
CA ASP A 29 -8.11 -10.37 -3.63
C ASP A 29 -8.29 -9.60 -4.94
N PHE A 30 -7.28 -8.82 -5.32
CA PHE A 30 -7.24 -8.10 -6.59
C PHE A 30 -5.91 -8.35 -7.32
N GLU A 31 -6.03 -8.93 -8.52
CA GLU A 31 -4.92 -9.20 -9.42
C GLU A 31 -5.00 -8.26 -10.63
N PRO A 32 -4.16 -7.21 -10.70
CA PRO A 32 -4.16 -6.26 -11.81
C PRO A 32 -3.77 -6.89 -13.15
N GLY A 33 -3.08 -8.03 -13.14
CA GLY A 33 -2.45 -8.64 -14.30
C GLY A 33 -1.34 -7.78 -14.93
N GLY A 34 -0.56 -8.39 -15.83
CA GLY A 34 0.59 -7.75 -16.47
C GLY A 34 1.88 -7.92 -15.66
N GLU A 35 2.88 -7.10 -15.96
CA GLU A 35 4.18 -7.16 -15.29
C GLU A 35 4.14 -6.60 -13.86
N VAL A 36 4.87 -7.24 -12.95
CA VAL A 36 5.02 -6.79 -11.57
C VAL A 36 6.03 -5.64 -11.53
N ASN A 37 5.53 -4.41 -11.61
CA ASN A 37 6.30 -3.16 -11.54
C ASN A 37 5.61 -2.14 -10.60
N LEU A 38 6.09 -0.90 -10.52
CA LEU A 38 5.46 0.10 -9.63
C LEU A 38 4.01 0.41 -10.01
N ASP A 39 3.66 0.40 -11.29
CA ASP A 39 2.29 0.62 -11.75
C ASP A 39 1.36 -0.55 -11.39
N TYR A 40 1.90 -1.76 -11.24
CA TYR A 40 1.18 -2.90 -10.69
C TYR A 40 0.72 -2.61 -9.24
N TYR A 41 1.63 -2.16 -8.37
CA TYR A 41 1.28 -1.84 -6.98
C TYR A 41 0.40 -0.60 -6.85
N HIS A 42 0.56 0.38 -7.74
CA HIS A 42 -0.36 1.52 -7.84
C HIS A 42 -1.80 1.03 -8.10
N ARG A 43 -2.00 0.12 -9.06
CA ARG A 43 -3.33 -0.42 -9.37
C ARG A 43 -3.95 -1.15 -8.18
N ILE A 44 -3.16 -1.92 -7.43
CA ILE A 44 -3.62 -2.58 -6.20
C ILE A 44 -4.08 -1.54 -5.16
N GLY A 45 -3.22 -0.56 -4.86
CA GLY A 45 -3.52 0.47 -3.87
C GLY A 45 -4.78 1.27 -4.21
N GLN A 46 -4.91 1.71 -5.46
CA GLN A 46 -6.08 2.48 -5.90
C GLN A 46 -7.36 1.63 -5.93
N GLN A 47 -7.29 0.36 -6.29
CA GLN A 47 -8.46 -0.53 -6.22
C GLN A 47 -8.92 -0.71 -4.78
N ALA A 48 -8.00 -0.94 -3.84
CA ALA A 48 -8.35 -1.07 -2.42
C ALA A 48 -9.01 0.19 -1.87
N ARG A 49 -8.55 1.38 -2.29
CA ARG A 49 -9.19 2.66 -1.97
C ARG A 49 -10.62 2.73 -2.50
N MET A 50 -10.84 2.37 -3.77
CA MET A 50 -12.19 2.35 -4.36
C MET A 50 -13.12 1.35 -3.67
N GLU A 51 -12.59 0.25 -3.16
CA GLU A 51 -13.32 -0.77 -2.41
C GLU A 51 -13.43 -0.48 -0.91
N HIS A 52 -13.07 0.74 -0.48
CA HIS A 52 -13.21 1.22 0.90
C HIS A 52 -12.40 0.43 1.93
N TRP A 53 -11.28 -0.16 1.52
CA TRP A 53 -10.28 -0.62 2.48
C TRP A 53 -9.64 0.59 3.16
N ALA A 54 -9.42 0.50 4.47
CA ALA A 54 -8.78 1.56 5.23
C ALA A 54 -7.29 1.26 5.40
N VAL A 55 -6.43 2.09 4.82
CA VAL A 55 -4.98 2.04 5.05
C VAL A 55 -4.60 3.14 6.03
N LEU A 56 -4.03 2.73 7.16
CA LEU A 56 -3.70 3.59 8.29
C LEU A 56 -2.17 3.53 8.53
N PRO A 57 -1.40 4.45 7.92
CA PRO A 57 0.02 4.55 8.20
C PRO A 57 0.23 5.00 9.65
N ALA A 58 1.08 4.28 10.38
CA ALA A 58 1.46 4.61 11.75
C ALA A 58 2.99 4.52 11.90
N ARG A 59 3.56 5.36 12.76
CA ARG A 59 4.96 5.26 13.14
C ARG A 59 5.08 4.34 14.34
N ASN A 60 5.90 3.31 14.23
CA ASN A 60 6.28 2.44 15.35
C ASN A 60 7.56 2.97 16.04
N HIS A 61 7.94 2.38 17.17
CA HIS A 61 9.16 2.74 17.91
C HIS A 61 10.39 2.76 16.99
N GLY A 62 11.00 3.94 16.80
CA GLY A 62 12.21 4.09 15.97
C GLY A 62 11.99 4.59 14.53
N GLU A 63 10.87 5.26 14.25
CA GLU A 63 10.53 5.84 12.92
C GLU A 63 10.19 4.82 11.83
N GLU A 64 10.04 3.54 12.19
CA GLU A 64 9.56 2.53 11.26
C GLU A 64 8.09 2.80 10.89
N LEU A 65 7.82 2.92 9.59
CA LEU A 65 6.48 3.10 9.07
C LEU A 65 5.81 1.74 8.93
N VAL A 66 4.70 1.55 9.64
CA VAL A 66 3.86 0.37 9.55
C VAL A 66 2.49 0.76 8.99
N PHE A 67 1.91 -0.10 8.17
CA PHE A 67 0.58 0.12 7.59
C PHE A 67 -0.40 -0.83 8.27
N ASN A 68 -1.32 -0.27 9.07
CA ASN A 68 -2.47 -1.03 9.51
C ASN A 68 -3.54 -0.99 8.42
N VAL A 69 -3.86 -2.14 7.85
CA VAL A 69 -4.81 -2.27 6.76
C VAL A 69 -6.07 -2.94 7.30
N LEU A 70 -7.23 -2.35 7.07
CA LEU A 70 -8.51 -2.91 7.51
C LEU A 70 -9.43 -3.11 6.31
N CYS A 71 -10.04 -4.29 6.23
CA CYS A 71 -11.14 -4.51 5.30
C CYS A 71 -12.34 -3.60 5.64
N PRO A 72 -13.25 -3.36 4.69
CA PRO A 72 -14.38 -2.44 4.89
C PRO A 72 -15.25 -2.77 6.12
N ASP A 73 -15.41 -4.05 6.43
CA ASP A 73 -16.20 -4.47 7.60
C ASP A 73 -15.50 -4.17 8.93
N CYS A 74 -14.17 -4.37 8.99
CA CYS A 74 -13.39 -4.03 10.16
C CYS A 74 -13.27 -2.51 10.32
N ALA A 75 -13.02 -1.78 9.23
CA ALA A 75 -13.00 -0.32 9.22
C ALA A 75 -14.31 0.25 9.78
N ARG A 76 -15.46 -0.21 9.27
CA ARG A 76 -16.79 0.16 9.78
C ARG A 76 -16.99 -0.20 11.24
N ARG A 77 -16.55 -1.38 11.68
CA ARG A 77 -16.67 -1.83 13.07
C ARG A 77 -15.85 -0.99 14.05
N PHE A 78 -14.68 -0.51 13.63
CA PHE A 78 -13.81 0.34 14.44
C PHE A 78 -14.11 1.84 14.27
N GLY A 79 -15.00 2.22 13.34
CA GLY A 79 -15.35 3.62 13.09
C GLY A 79 -14.17 4.41 12.53
N VAL A 80 -13.34 3.78 11.70
CA VAL A 80 -12.17 4.39 11.07
C VAL A 80 -12.34 4.41 9.56
N ASP A 81 -11.90 5.50 8.94
CA ASP A 81 -11.83 5.64 7.49
C ASP A 81 -10.37 5.57 7.03
N GLY A 82 -10.16 5.27 5.75
CA GLY A 82 -8.83 5.25 5.15
C GLY A 82 -8.16 6.62 5.11
N CYS A 83 -6.84 6.64 4.97
CA CYS A 83 -6.11 7.89 4.79
C CYS A 83 -6.26 8.41 3.34
N ASP A 84 -7.10 9.43 3.17
CA ASP A 84 -7.26 10.14 1.88
C ASP A 84 -6.11 11.14 1.60
N GLY A 85 -5.25 11.38 2.58
CA GLY A 85 -4.12 12.30 2.49
C GLY A 85 -2.85 11.64 1.95
N ARG A 86 -1.86 12.49 1.66
CA ARG A 86 -0.48 12.05 1.41
C ARG A 86 0.29 12.02 2.71
N MET A 87 1.21 11.07 2.84
CA MET A 87 2.20 11.06 3.90
C MET A 87 3.17 12.24 3.69
N GLU A 88 3.57 12.91 4.78
CA GLU A 88 4.50 14.05 4.71
C GLU A 88 5.84 13.67 4.07
N LEU A 89 6.29 12.43 4.32
CA LEU A 89 7.49 11.83 3.74
C LEU A 89 7.20 10.37 3.37
N ALA A 90 7.77 9.92 2.26
CA ALA A 90 7.86 8.49 1.98
C ALA A 90 8.80 7.87 3.04
N ALA A 91 8.45 6.71 3.58
CA ALA A 91 9.36 6.04 4.50
C ALA A 91 10.61 5.58 3.76
N PRO A 92 11.81 5.66 4.37
CA PRO A 92 13.06 5.27 3.71
C PRO A 92 13.04 3.87 3.10
N VAL A 93 12.29 2.94 3.72
CA VAL A 93 12.10 1.58 3.21
C VAL A 93 11.30 1.53 1.91
N ILE A 94 10.27 2.38 1.77
CA ILE A 94 9.46 2.48 0.54
C ILE A 94 10.33 3.00 -0.60
N ASP A 95 11.15 4.02 -0.35
CA ASP A 95 12.06 4.57 -1.34
C ASP A 95 13.11 3.53 -1.80
N GLN A 96 13.63 2.72 -0.87
CA GLN A 96 14.55 1.62 -1.18
C GLN A 96 13.90 0.54 -2.05
N ILE A 97 12.68 0.11 -1.71
CA ILE A 97 11.93 -0.87 -2.51
C ILE A 97 11.64 -0.29 -3.90
N CYS A 98 11.24 0.98 -3.98
CA CYS A 98 11.02 1.66 -5.24
C CYS A 98 12.27 1.67 -6.13
N GLN A 99 13.44 1.91 -5.54
CA GLN A 99 14.69 1.88 -6.29
C GLN A 99 15.01 0.47 -6.78
N ALA A 100 14.91 -0.54 -5.92
CA ALA A 100 15.15 -1.93 -6.29
C ALA A 100 14.22 -2.40 -7.43
N MET A 101 12.95 -1.99 -7.40
CA MET A 101 11.99 -2.29 -8.48
C MET A 101 12.36 -1.64 -9.81
N ARG A 102 12.82 -0.38 -9.79
CA ARG A 102 13.28 0.32 -10.98
C ARG A 102 14.52 -0.37 -11.57
N ASP A 103 15.51 -0.65 -10.73
CA ASP A 103 16.74 -1.32 -11.14
C ASP A 103 16.46 -2.70 -11.75
N ALA A 104 15.53 -3.47 -11.16
CA ALA A 104 15.12 -4.76 -11.69
C ALA A 104 14.39 -4.65 -13.04
N SER A 105 13.57 -3.61 -13.22
CA SER A 105 12.87 -3.36 -14.48
C SER A 105 13.83 -2.95 -15.60
N GLU A 106 14.86 -2.16 -15.29
CA GLU A 106 15.91 -1.76 -16.24
C GLU A 106 16.83 -2.92 -16.63
N GLN A 107 17.06 -3.87 -15.73
CA GLN A 107 17.84 -5.09 -16.03
C GLN A 107 17.07 -6.12 -16.87
N ALA A 108 15.75 -6.02 -16.92
CA ALA A 108 14.88 -6.90 -17.69
C ALA A 108 14.56 -6.38 -19.11
N ALA A 109 14.96 -5.15 -19.44
CA ALA A 109 14.78 -4.47 -20.72
C ALA A 109 15.99 -4.63 -21.66
#